data_AF-A0A7J4LJ94-F1
#
_entry.id   AF-A0A7J4LJ94-F1
#
_cell.length_a   1.000
_cell.length_b   1.000
_cell.length_c   1.000
_cell.angle_alpha   90.00
_cell.angle_beta   90.00
_cell.angle_gamma   90.00
#
_symmetry.space_group_name_H-M   'P 1'
#
loop_
_entity.id
_entity.type
_entity.pdbx_description
1 polymer ?
#
loop_
_entity_poly.entity_id
_entity_poly.type
_entity_poly.pdbx_seq_one_letter_code
_entity_poly.pdbx_strand_id
1 'polypeptide(L)'
;IDLGALCVESGKKVWMVFIDVHVLDDGGNLLDAAALGAIAALKTSKIPASRFELGEDTPLPVKDLPVAVTAVEIGGAIMLDPSLDEENVAGTRLTVISNQDGALSGMQKSGSVPLTTEQILHIVEAACEKAKEIRQKFLESLS
;
A
#
# COMPACT_ATOMS: atom_id res chain seq x y z
N ILE A 1 2.42 1.67 11.26
CA ILE A 1 3.52 2.27 12.05
C ILE A 1 3.07 2.36 13.50
N ASP A 2 3.94 2.07 14.46
CA ASP A 2 3.68 2.37 15.88
C ASP A 2 3.88 3.85 16.17
N LEU A 3 2.79 4.61 16.18
CA LEU A 3 2.86 6.05 16.46
C LEU A 3 3.27 6.34 17.90
N GLY A 4 3.02 5.42 18.85
CA GLY A 4 3.42 5.60 20.25
C GLY A 4 4.94 5.56 20.42
N ALA A 5 5.61 4.69 19.67
CA ALA A 5 7.07 4.58 19.66
C ALA A 5 7.79 5.77 19.01
N LEU A 6 7.05 6.66 18.32
CA LEU A 6 7.59 7.90 17.76
C LEU A 6 7.63 9.06 18.77
N CYS A 7 7.05 8.88 19.96
CA CYS A 7 7.06 9.90 21.01
C CYS A 7 8.45 10.00 21.65
N VAL A 8 9.03 11.20 21.65
CA VAL A 8 10.30 11.49 22.33
C VAL A 8 10.02 12.06 23.71
N GLU A 9 9.11 13.04 23.79
CA GLU A 9 8.66 13.64 25.04
C GLU A 9 7.16 13.92 24.97
N SER A 10 6.40 13.31 25.87
CA SER A 10 4.93 13.39 25.87
C SER A 10 4.44 14.84 25.93
N GLY A 11 3.57 15.20 24.98
CA GLY A 11 3.00 16.54 24.87
C GLY A 11 3.97 17.62 24.35
N LYS A 12 5.21 17.27 24.01
CA LYS A 12 6.23 18.26 23.57
C LYS A 12 6.92 17.91 22.27
N LYS A 13 7.38 16.66 22.11
CA LYS A 13 8.24 16.28 20.97
C LYS A 13 7.91 14.87 20.48
N VAL A 14 7.70 14.76 19.17
CA VAL A 14 7.41 13.52 18.45
C VAL A 14 8.18 13.52 17.13
N TRP A 15 8.54 12.35 16.63
CA TRP A 15 9.00 12.21 15.26
C TRP A 15 7.85 12.39 14.28
N MET A 16 8.05 13.23 13.26
CA MET A 16 7.17 13.31 12.10
C MET A 16 7.79 12.51 10.96
N VAL A 17 7.00 11.63 10.36
CA VAL A 17 7.40 10.81 9.21
C VAL A 17 6.73 11.38 7.98
N PHE A 18 7.54 11.89 7.05
CA PHE A 18 7.07 12.33 5.74
C PHE A 18 7.23 11.18 4.75
N ILE A 19 6.17 10.89 4.00
CA ILE A 19 6.19 9.91 2.92
C ILE A 19 5.89 10.69 1.65
N ASP A 20 6.94 11.02 0.90
CA ASP A 20 6.83 11.74 -0.36
C ASP A 20 6.95 10.74 -1.51
N VAL A 21 5.86 10.55 -2.24
CA VAL A 21 5.82 9.69 -3.43
C VAL A 21 6.10 10.54 -4.67
N HIS A 22 7.14 10.18 -5.41
CA HIS A 22 7.47 10.83 -6.68
C HIS A 22 7.39 9.82 -7.82
N VAL A 23 6.47 10.07 -8.75
CA VAL A 23 6.20 9.18 -9.88
C VAL A 23 7.17 9.51 -11.00
N LEU A 24 7.93 8.52 -11.45
CA LEU A 24 8.93 8.69 -12.51
C LEU A 24 8.35 8.38 -13.89
N ASP A 25 7.53 7.35 -13.97
CA ASP A 25 6.87 6.90 -15.20
C ASP A 25 5.52 6.29 -14.85
N ASP A 26 4.49 6.63 -15.63
CA ASP A 26 3.12 6.17 -15.42
C ASP A 26 2.73 5.18 -16.51
N GLY A 27 2.90 3.89 -16.20
CA GLY A 27 2.52 2.77 -17.05
C GLY A 27 1.15 2.17 -16.72
N GLY A 28 0.38 2.81 -15.82
CA GLY A 28 -0.84 2.26 -15.24
C GLY A 28 -0.65 1.73 -13.82
N ASN A 29 -1.77 1.61 -13.10
CA ASN A 29 -1.86 1.12 -11.74
C ASN A 29 -0.91 1.83 -10.73
N LEU A 30 -0.82 3.14 -10.88
CA LEU A 30 0.08 3.97 -10.09
C LEU A 30 -0.15 3.84 -8.57
N LEU A 31 -1.38 3.60 -8.15
CA LEU A 31 -1.74 3.49 -6.73
C LEU A 31 -1.06 2.30 -6.05
N ASP A 32 -1.07 1.13 -6.69
CA ASP A 32 -0.44 -0.07 -6.14
C ASP A 32 1.08 0.08 -6.10
N ALA A 33 1.67 0.61 -7.18
CA ALA A 33 3.09 0.90 -7.25
C ALA A 33 3.53 1.89 -6.16
N ALA A 34 2.78 2.99 -5.98
CA ALA A 34 3.02 3.99 -4.95
C ALA A 34 2.89 3.40 -3.53
N ALA A 35 1.84 2.61 -3.29
CA ALA A 35 1.61 1.97 -1.99
C ALA A 35 2.73 0.97 -1.65
N LEU A 36 3.16 0.15 -2.62
CA LEU A 36 4.25 -0.80 -2.47
C LEU A 36 5.59 -0.09 -2.21
N GLY A 37 5.87 0.97 -2.97
CA GLY A 37 7.05 1.81 -2.76
C GLY A 37 7.06 2.48 -1.38
N ALA A 38 5.92 3.00 -0.94
CA ALA A 38 5.78 3.64 0.37
C ALA A 38 6.05 2.66 1.52
N ILE A 39 5.46 1.46 1.50
CA ILE A 39 5.67 0.48 2.57
C ILE A 39 7.11 -0.07 2.56
N ALA A 40 7.71 -0.26 1.39
CA ALA A 40 9.12 -0.65 1.27
C ALA A 40 10.06 0.44 1.82
N ALA A 41 9.79 1.71 1.52
CA ALA A 41 10.54 2.85 2.04
C ALA A 41 10.41 2.95 3.57
N LEU A 42 9.20 2.80 4.11
CA LEU A 42 8.99 2.81 5.56
C LEU A 42 9.72 1.66 6.25
N LYS A 43 9.70 0.45 5.68
CA LYS A 43 10.36 -0.72 6.26
C LYS A 43 11.88 -0.57 6.32
N THR A 44 12.48 0.10 5.34
CA THR A 44 13.93 0.32 5.23
C THR A 44 14.39 1.63 5.89
N SER A 45 13.46 2.46 6.38
CA SER A 45 13.75 3.75 7.01
C SER A 45 14.31 3.60 8.42
N LYS A 46 15.19 4.52 8.79
CA LYS A 46 15.73 4.67 10.15
C LYS A 46 15.33 6.01 10.74
N ILE A 47 15.02 6.01 12.04
CA ILE A 47 14.85 7.20 12.84
C ILE A 47 16.24 7.80 13.08
N PRO A 48 16.51 9.05 12.66
CA PRO A 48 17.85 9.64 12.72
C PRO A 48 18.13 10.24 14.11
N ALA A 49 17.98 9.48 15.19
CA ALA A 49 18.10 9.99 16.56
C ALA A 49 19.50 10.55 16.85
N SER A 50 20.56 10.00 16.26
CA SER A 50 21.94 10.44 16.45
C SER A 50 22.16 11.88 15.97
N ARG A 51 21.55 12.24 14.84
CA ARG A 51 21.61 13.59 14.27
C ARG A 51 21.02 14.66 15.20
N PHE A 52 20.08 14.28 16.05
CA PHE A 52 19.39 15.19 16.97
C PHE A 52 19.84 15.01 18.43
N GLU A 53 20.92 14.27 18.68
CA GLU A 53 21.44 13.97 20.02
C GLU A 53 20.41 13.27 20.93
N LEU A 54 19.51 12.47 20.34
CA LEU A 54 18.43 11.76 21.02
C LEU A 54 18.70 10.26 21.24
N GLY A 55 19.87 9.75 20.85
CA GLY A 55 20.26 8.35 20.98
C GLY A 55 20.85 7.78 19.70
N GLU A 56 20.87 6.46 19.57
CA GLU A 56 21.30 5.76 18.35
C GLU A 56 20.18 5.68 17.30
N ASP A 57 20.56 5.64 16.03
CA ASP A 57 19.58 5.48 14.94
C ASP A 57 18.95 4.09 14.99
N THR A 58 17.62 4.04 15.02
CA THR A 58 16.85 2.80 15.10
C THR A 58 15.96 2.62 13.87
N PRO A 59 15.61 1.39 13.46
CA PRO A 59 14.61 1.17 12.43
C PRO A 59 13.27 1.83 12.79
N LEU A 60 12.56 2.32 11.78
CA LEU A 60 11.20 2.82 11.98
C LEU A 60 10.30 1.66 12.49
N PRO A 61 9.44 1.89 13.51
CA PRO A 61 8.62 0.83 14.11
C PRO A 61 7.42 0.48 13.20
N VAL A 62 7.70 -0.21 12.09
CA VAL A 62 6.70 -0.75 11.17
C VAL A 62 6.17 -2.06 11.75
N LYS A 63 4.87 -2.11 12.02
CA LYS A 63 4.18 -3.25 12.66
C LYS A 63 3.48 -4.18 11.67
N ASP A 64 3.28 -3.72 10.44
CA ASP A 64 2.41 -4.35 9.45
C ASP A 64 2.87 -3.98 8.05
N LEU A 65 2.51 -4.80 7.06
CA LEU A 65 2.91 -4.70 5.66
C LEU A 65 1.67 -4.71 4.74
N PRO A 66 0.89 -3.62 4.74
CA PRO A 66 -0.27 -3.51 3.87
C PRO A 66 0.16 -3.51 2.40
N VAL A 67 -0.56 -4.25 1.56
CA VAL A 67 -0.35 -4.28 0.12
C VAL A 67 -1.67 -3.94 -0.58
N ALA A 68 -1.61 -2.98 -1.49
CA ALA A 68 -2.72 -2.61 -2.35
C ALA A 68 -2.69 -3.47 -3.62
N VAL A 69 -3.85 -3.96 -4.02
CA VAL A 69 -4.07 -4.63 -5.32
C VAL A 69 -5.33 -4.03 -5.93
N THR A 70 -5.18 -3.51 -7.14
CA THR A 70 -6.23 -2.86 -7.92
C THR A 70 -6.70 -3.78 -9.03
N ALA A 71 -8.03 -3.85 -9.15
CA ALA A 71 -8.70 -4.59 -10.22
C ALA A 71 -9.56 -3.65 -11.07
N VAL A 72 -9.67 -3.97 -12.36
CA VAL A 72 -10.60 -3.36 -13.31
C VAL A 72 -11.55 -4.40 -13.86
N GLU A 73 -12.72 -3.93 -14.32
CA GLU A 73 -13.65 -4.74 -15.10
C GLU A 73 -13.66 -4.24 -16.54
N ILE A 74 -13.37 -5.13 -17.49
CA ILE A 74 -13.41 -4.85 -18.92
C ILE A 74 -14.09 -6.01 -19.64
N GLY A 75 -15.24 -5.74 -20.28
CA GLY A 75 -15.91 -6.71 -21.15
C GLY A 75 -16.42 -7.97 -20.43
N GLY A 76 -16.76 -7.86 -19.15
CA GLY A 76 -17.20 -8.95 -18.28
C GLY A 76 -16.06 -9.70 -17.57
N ALA A 77 -14.80 -9.35 -17.85
CA ALA A 77 -13.63 -9.95 -17.22
C ALA A 77 -13.05 -9.02 -16.14
N ILE A 78 -12.64 -9.62 -15.02
CA ILE A 78 -11.88 -8.92 -13.97
C ILE A 78 -10.40 -9.12 -14.23
N MET A 79 -9.65 -8.02 -14.24
CA MET A 79 -8.19 -8.03 -14.41
C MET A 79 -7.54 -7.30 -13.25
N LEU A 80 -6.47 -7.89 -12.71
CA LEU A 80 -5.63 -7.28 -11.68
C LEU A 80 -4.47 -6.56 -12.34
N ASP A 81 -3.96 -5.51 -11.70
CA ASP A 81 -2.79 -4.75 -12.16
C ASP A 81 -2.96 -4.16 -13.57
N PRO A 82 -3.95 -3.26 -13.76
CA PRO A 82 -4.25 -2.72 -15.08
C PRO A 82 -3.10 -1.85 -15.60
N SER A 83 -2.69 -2.09 -16.84
CA SER A 83 -1.89 -1.15 -17.63
C SER A 83 -2.66 0.14 -17.91
N LEU A 84 -1.94 1.19 -18.32
CA LEU A 84 -2.54 2.49 -18.64
C LEU A 84 -3.67 2.38 -19.68
N ASP A 85 -3.50 1.56 -20.71
CA ASP A 85 -4.51 1.34 -21.74
C ASP A 85 -5.76 0.66 -21.16
N GLU A 86 -5.58 -0.32 -20.27
CA GLU A 86 -6.69 -0.99 -19.59
C GLU A 86 -7.41 -0.04 -18.64
N GLU A 87 -6.69 0.80 -17.88
CA GLU A 87 -7.29 1.84 -17.03
C GLU A 87 -8.12 2.83 -17.84
N ASN A 88 -7.65 3.23 -19.03
CA ASN A 88 -8.35 4.18 -19.90
C ASN A 88 -9.65 3.61 -20.48
N VAL A 89 -9.72 2.30 -20.69
CA VAL A 89 -10.91 1.62 -21.23
C VAL A 89 -11.86 1.18 -20.11
N ALA A 90 -11.34 0.91 -18.91
CA ALA A 90 -12.14 0.48 -17.78
C ALA A 90 -13.10 1.56 -17.28
N GLY A 91 -14.37 1.21 -17.11
CA GLY A 91 -15.37 2.13 -16.55
C GLY A 91 -15.28 2.31 -15.04
N THR A 92 -14.65 1.35 -14.35
CA THR A 92 -14.44 1.33 -12.90
C THR A 92 -13.24 0.48 -12.53
N ARG A 93 -12.58 0.89 -11.44
CA ARG A 93 -11.57 0.13 -10.72
C ARG A 93 -11.91 0.01 -9.24
N LEU A 94 -11.44 -1.07 -8.61
CA LEU A 94 -11.53 -1.30 -7.19
C LEU A 94 -10.16 -1.66 -6.65
N THR A 95 -9.64 -0.83 -5.75
CA THR A 95 -8.41 -1.10 -5.01
C THR A 95 -8.76 -1.74 -3.68
N VAL A 96 -8.10 -2.85 -3.36
CA VAL A 96 -8.25 -3.59 -2.11
C VAL A 96 -6.89 -3.62 -1.43
N ILE A 97 -6.83 -3.21 -0.16
CA ILE A 97 -5.61 -3.17 0.63
C ILE A 97 -5.75 -4.20 1.75
N SER A 98 -4.85 -5.19 1.80
CA SER A 98 -4.83 -6.20 2.84
C SER A 98 -3.54 -6.17 3.65
N ASN A 99 -3.66 -6.49 4.94
CA ASN A 99 -2.54 -6.54 5.87
C ASN A 99 -1.85 -7.90 5.92
N GLN A 100 -0.78 -8.01 6.72
CA GLN A 100 0.00 -9.24 6.85
C GLN A 100 -0.81 -10.46 7.31
N ASP A 101 -1.87 -10.25 8.09
CA ASP A 101 -2.77 -11.30 8.59
C ASP A 101 -3.87 -11.68 7.58
N GLY A 102 -3.93 -11.01 6.42
CA GLY A 102 -4.95 -11.21 5.39
C GLY A 102 -6.26 -10.45 5.66
N ALA A 103 -6.34 -9.63 6.70
CA ALA A 103 -7.46 -8.76 6.95
C ALA A 103 -7.41 -7.50 6.07
N LEU A 104 -8.57 -6.93 5.78
CA LEU A 104 -8.68 -5.72 4.96
C LEU A 104 -8.28 -4.49 5.78
N SER A 105 -7.31 -3.74 5.27
CA SER A 105 -6.92 -2.41 5.79
C SER A 105 -7.72 -1.28 5.14
N GLY A 106 -8.21 -1.48 3.93
CA GLY A 106 -8.99 -0.47 3.20
C GLY A 106 -9.43 -0.94 1.82
N MET A 107 -10.43 -0.26 1.28
CA MET A 107 -10.92 -0.47 -0.09
C MET A 107 -11.31 0.87 -0.70
N GLN A 108 -11.09 1.04 -2.00
CA GLN A 108 -11.46 2.26 -2.72
C GLN A 108 -11.98 1.92 -4.13
N LYS A 109 -13.26 2.21 -4.38
CA LYS A 109 -13.83 2.21 -5.74
C LYS A 109 -13.51 3.55 -6.41
N SER A 110 -13.13 3.51 -7.69
CA SER A 110 -13.02 4.69 -8.55
C SER A 110 -13.69 4.42 -9.89
N GLY A 111 -14.20 5.45 -10.56
CA GLY A 111 -14.92 5.33 -11.83
C GLY A 111 -16.44 5.32 -11.66
N SER A 112 -17.14 5.39 -12.80
CA SER A 112 -18.57 5.70 -12.89
C SER A 112 -19.45 4.45 -12.99
N VAL A 113 -18.91 3.33 -13.46
CA VAL A 113 -19.68 2.08 -13.66
C VAL A 113 -19.90 1.37 -12.32
N PRO A 114 -21.10 0.87 -12.01
CA PRO A 114 -21.31 0.10 -10.78
C PRO A 114 -20.65 -1.28 -10.88
N LEU A 115 -20.19 -1.80 -9.75
CA LEU A 115 -19.83 -3.21 -9.60
C LEU A 115 -20.94 -3.91 -8.84
N THR A 116 -21.25 -5.15 -9.21
CA THR A 116 -22.16 -5.99 -8.43
C THR A 116 -21.45 -6.48 -7.16
N THR A 117 -22.24 -6.90 -6.16
CA THR A 117 -21.69 -7.45 -4.93
C THR A 117 -20.84 -8.69 -5.19
N GLU A 118 -21.24 -9.55 -6.13
CA GLU A 118 -20.51 -10.75 -6.52
C GLU A 118 -19.15 -10.40 -7.14
N GLN A 119 -19.11 -9.37 -8.00
CA GLN A 119 -17.85 -8.87 -8.56
C GLN A 119 -16.93 -8.32 -7.47
N ILE A 120 -17.47 -7.54 -6.52
CA ILE A 120 -16.69 -7.00 -5.41
C ILE A 120 -16.09 -8.13 -4.56
N LEU A 121 -16.89 -9.14 -4.19
CA LEU A 121 -16.41 -10.28 -3.40
C LEU A 121 -15.32 -11.05 -4.15
N HIS A 122 -15.52 -11.29 -5.46
CA HIS A 122 -14.53 -11.96 -6.29
C HIS A 122 -13.22 -11.16 -6.39
N ILE A 123 -13.30 -9.83 -6.59
CA ILE A 123 -12.14 -8.95 -6.61
C ILE A 123 -11.41 -9.00 -5.27
N VAL A 124 -12.13 -8.92 -4.15
CA VAL A 124 -11.53 -8.96 -2.81
C VAL A 124 -10.77 -10.26 -2.57
N GLU A 125 -11.35 -11.41 -2.92
CA GLU A 125 -10.68 -12.71 -2.78
C GLU A 125 -9.40 -12.79 -3.62
N ALA A 126 -9.49 -12.43 -4.92
CA ALA A 126 -8.36 -12.46 -5.82
C ALA A 126 -7.25 -11.46 -5.41
N ALA A 127 -7.64 -10.26 -4.98
CA ALA A 127 -6.73 -9.21 -4.53
C ALA A 127 -6.00 -9.61 -3.24
N CYS A 128 -6.69 -10.23 -2.27
CA CYS A 128 -6.08 -10.71 -1.04
C CYS A 128 -5.03 -11.81 -1.30
N GLU A 129 -5.31 -12.76 -2.19
CA GLU A 129 -4.34 -13.80 -2.56
C GLU A 129 -3.13 -13.19 -3.28
N LYS A 130 -3.36 -12.26 -4.22
CA LYS A 130 -2.27 -11.58 -4.92
C LYS A 130 -1.41 -10.72 -3.99
N ALA A 131 -2.04 -10.01 -3.05
CA ALA A 131 -1.35 -9.20 -2.05
C ALA A 131 -0.41 -10.04 -1.17
N LYS A 132 -0.82 -11.27 -0.82
CA LYS A 132 0.02 -12.23 -0.08
C LYS A 132 1.26 -12.63 -0.89
N GLU A 133 1.10 -12.95 -2.17
CA GLU A 133 2.22 -13.28 -3.06
C GLU A 133 3.22 -12.10 -3.18
N ILE A 134 2.70 -10.88 -3.39
CA ILE A 134 3.51 -9.66 -3.50
C ILE A 134 4.29 -9.41 -2.21
N ARG A 135 3.64 -9.54 -1.05
CA ARG A 135 4.28 -9.36 0.27
C ARG A 135 5.45 -10.30 0.47
N GLN A 136 5.24 -11.60 0.19
CA GLN A 136 6.28 -12.62 0.32
C GLN A 136 7.46 -12.35 -0.61
N LYS A 137 7.18 -11.95 -1.85
CA LYS A 137 8.22 -11.76 -2.88
C LYS A 137 9.05 -10.49 -2.66
N PHE A 138 8.42 -9.39 -2.27
CA PHE A 138 9.04 -8.07 -2.30
C PHE A 138 9.22 -7.40 -0.95
N LEU A 139 8.42 -7.73 0.06
CA LEU A 139 8.46 -7.03 1.34
C LEU A 139 9.12 -7.85 2.43
N GLU A 140 8.89 -9.16 2.51
CA GLU A 140 9.46 -10.00 3.58
C GLU A 140 11.00 -10.06 3.53
N SER A 141 11.58 -10.00 2.34
CA SER A 141 13.04 -10.04 2.12
C SER A 141 13.78 -8.74 2.46
N LEU A 142 13.07 -7.62 2.62
CA LEU A 142 13.66 -6.33 2.95
C LEU A 142 14.03 -6.30 4.45
N SER A 143 15.31 -6.16 4.76
CA SER A 143 15.87 -6.12 6.12
C SER A 143 16.24 -4.70 6.55
#